data_AF-A0A9P9HUZ7-F1
#
_entry.id   AF-A0A9P9HUZ7-F1
#
_cell.length_a   1.000
_cell.length_b   1.000
_cell.length_c   1.000
_cell.angle_alpha   90.00
_cell.angle_beta   90.00
_cell.angle_gamma   90.00
#
_symmetry.space_group_name_H-M   'P 1'
#
loop_
_entity.id
_entity.type
_entity.pdbx_description
1 polymer ?
#
loop_
_entity_poly.entity_id
_entity_poly.type
_entity_poly.pdbx_seq_one_letter_code
_entity_poly.pdbx_strand_id
1 'polypeptide(L)'
;MRAHDAMQSEEANDAAWEAAKGAVMGAAKWGAGAAVLGAAGYVWSPLYRSMTIQFKVYLQMCGMVVGSMIEADGRLRQYEHQVRMQRRLMRERAKWERYEEEFIKGDEK
;
A
#
# COMPACT_ATOMS: atom_id res chain seq x y z
N MET A 1 -12.28 7.81 28.30
CA MET A 1 -11.58 8.23 27.06
C MET A 1 -10.10 7.80 27.15
N ARG A 2 -9.73 6.58 26.72
CA ARG A 2 -8.30 6.17 26.57
C ARG A 2 -7.99 4.80 25.93
N ALA A 3 -9.00 3.96 25.63
CA ALA A 3 -8.75 2.67 24.96
C ALA A 3 -8.75 2.76 23.42
N HIS A 4 -9.46 3.75 22.86
CA HIS A 4 -9.62 3.91 21.41
C HIS A 4 -8.38 4.52 20.72
N ASP A 5 -7.52 5.20 21.49
CA ASP A 5 -6.31 5.88 21.02
C ASP A 5 -5.11 4.92 20.90
N ALA A 6 -5.05 3.90 21.77
CA ALA A 6 -4.00 2.88 21.76
C ALA A 6 -4.20 1.83 20.64
N MET A 7 -5.43 1.38 20.37
CA MET A 7 -5.68 0.50 19.23
C MET A 7 -5.47 1.21 17.89
N GLN A 8 -5.76 2.50 17.81
CA GLN A 8 -5.52 3.30 16.60
C GLN A 8 -4.03 3.50 16.33
N SER A 9 -3.18 3.58 17.37
CA SER A 9 -1.72 3.68 17.20
C SER A 9 -1.08 2.35 16.82
N GLU A 10 -1.57 1.22 17.35
CA GLU A 10 -1.11 -0.14 16.98
C GLU A 10 -1.49 -0.48 15.53
N GLU A 11 -2.75 -0.25 15.14
CA GLU A 11 -3.21 -0.46 13.76
C GLU A 11 -2.49 0.47 12.77
N ALA A 12 -2.23 1.73 13.15
CA ALA A 12 -1.49 2.66 12.32
C ALA A 12 -0.02 2.25 12.16
N ASN A 13 0.61 1.73 13.21
CA ASN A 13 2.00 1.28 13.17
C ASN A 13 2.15 -0.01 12.34
N ASP A 14 1.21 -0.96 12.44
CA ASP A 14 1.19 -2.16 11.61
C ASP A 14 0.92 -1.84 10.14
N ALA A 15 0.00 -0.91 9.85
CA ALA A 15 -0.25 -0.43 8.50
C ALA A 15 0.99 0.29 7.91
N ALA A 16 1.67 1.12 8.70
CA ALA A 16 2.91 1.77 8.30
C ALA A 16 4.03 0.76 8.03
N TRP A 17 4.10 -0.31 8.83
CA TRP A 17 5.08 -1.38 8.67
C TRP A 17 4.86 -2.22 7.42
N GLU A 18 3.60 -2.55 7.12
CA GLU A 18 3.25 -3.22 5.86
C GLU A 18 3.49 -2.34 4.64
N ALA A 19 3.20 -1.05 4.73
CA ALA A 19 3.50 -0.08 3.68
C ALA A 19 5.01 0.05 3.45
N ALA A 20 5.81 0.10 4.52
CA ALA A 20 7.27 0.15 4.44
C ALA A 20 7.84 -1.11 3.78
N LYS A 21 7.36 -2.30 4.16
CA LYS A 21 7.74 -3.56 3.49
C LYS A 21 7.36 -3.57 2.02
N GLY A 22 6.17 -3.06 1.69
CA GLY A 22 5.71 -2.91 0.31
C GLY A 22 6.60 -1.95 -0.50
N ALA A 23 7.00 -0.82 0.08
CA ALA A 23 7.90 0.13 -0.54
C ALA A 23 9.31 -0.45 -0.77
N VAL A 24 9.84 -1.22 0.19
CA VAL A 24 11.13 -1.90 0.05
C VAL A 24 11.06 -2.98 -1.03
N MET A 25 10.01 -3.80 -1.06
CA MET A 25 9.82 -4.80 -2.11
C MET A 25 9.66 -4.16 -3.49
N GLY A 26 8.90 -3.07 -3.60
CA GLY A 26 8.73 -2.35 -4.86
C GLY A 26 10.03 -1.69 -5.33
N ALA A 27 10.77 -1.05 -4.42
CA ALA A 27 12.09 -0.50 -4.72
C ALA A 27 13.08 -1.60 -5.15
N ALA A 28 13.07 -2.77 -4.51
CA ALA A 28 13.93 -3.89 -4.87
C ALA A 28 13.57 -4.48 -6.25
N LYS A 29 12.28 -4.73 -6.51
CA LYS A 29 11.79 -5.30 -7.77
C LYS A 29 12.06 -4.38 -8.95
N TRP A 30 11.71 -3.11 -8.82
CA TRP A 30 11.94 -2.12 -9.87
C TRP A 30 13.40 -1.67 -9.96
N GLY A 31 14.15 -1.71 -8.86
CA GLY A 31 15.59 -1.55 -8.86
C GLY A 31 16.29 -2.65 -9.64
N ALA A 32 15.90 -3.91 -9.46
CA ALA A 32 16.43 -5.02 -10.27
C ALA A 32 16.08 -4.84 -11.76
N GLY A 33 14.84 -4.47 -12.09
CA GLY A 33 14.42 -4.20 -13.46
C GLY A 33 15.19 -3.04 -14.12
N ALA A 34 15.36 -1.93 -13.39
CA ALA A 34 16.13 -0.77 -13.85
C ALA A 34 17.62 -1.11 -14.04
N ALA A 35 18.18 -1.99 -13.19
CA ALA A 35 19.56 -2.43 -13.33
C ALA A 35 19.77 -3.28 -14.59
N VAL A 36 18.82 -4.17 -14.90
CA VAL A 36 18.82 -4.96 -16.15
C VAL A 36 18.72 -4.04 -17.37
N LEU A 37 17.83 -3.05 -17.34
CA LEU A 37 17.69 -2.06 -18.40
C LEU A 37 18.94 -1.19 -18.55
N GLY A 38 19.57 -0.80 -17.45
CA GLY A 38 20.84 -0.06 -17.44
C GLY A 38 22.00 -0.88 -18.02
N ALA A 39 22.05 -2.18 -17.74
CA ALA A 39 23.03 -3.09 -18.32
C ALA A 39 22.81 -3.28 -19.84
N ALA A 40 21.56 -3.50 -20.27
CA ALA A 40 21.20 -3.58 -21.69
C ALA A 40 21.54 -2.28 -22.44
N GLY A 41 21.25 -1.12 -21.84
CA GLY A 41 21.61 0.19 -22.35
C GLY A 41 23.11 0.37 -22.52
N TYR A 42 23.93 -0.13 -21.58
CA TYR A 42 25.38 -0.05 -21.66
C TYR A 42 25.98 -0.92 -22.80
N VAL A 43 25.36 -2.05 -23.10
CA VAL A 43 25.78 -2.96 -24.19
C VAL A 43 25.40 -2.42 -25.56
N TRP A 44 24.14 -1.98 -25.73
CA TRP A 44 23.60 -1.61 -27.05
C TRP A 44 23.72 -0.12 -27.41
N SER A 45 23.77 0.79 -26.43
CA SER A 45 23.78 2.23 -26.71
C SER A 45 25.15 2.86 -26.46
N PRO A 46 25.85 3.38 -27.49
CA PRO A 46 27.09 4.11 -27.31
C PRO A 46 26.91 5.41 -26.51
N LEU A 47 25.71 6.03 -26.57
CA LEU A 47 25.32 7.19 -25.75
C LEU A 47 25.29 6.86 -24.26
N TYR A 48 24.75 5.70 -23.88
CA TYR A 48 24.69 5.26 -22.49
C TYR A 48 26.09 4.90 -21.95
N ARG A 49 26.98 4.44 -22.83
CA ARG A 49 28.37 4.14 -22.49
C ARG A 49 29.17 5.41 -22.15
N SER A 50 29.01 6.47 -22.93
CA SER A 50 29.66 7.78 -22.70
C SER A 50 29.06 8.59 -21.54
N MET A 51 27.92 8.17 -21.01
CA MET A 51 27.24 8.89 -19.93
C MET A 51 28.00 8.78 -18.60
N THR A 52 28.00 9.85 -17.80
CA THR A 52 28.67 9.90 -16.49
C THR A 52 28.04 8.91 -15.51
N ILE A 53 28.83 8.47 -14.52
CA ILE A 53 28.35 7.56 -13.47
C ILE A 53 27.16 8.16 -12.72
N GLN A 54 27.19 9.48 -12.45
CA GLN A 54 26.10 10.20 -11.80
C GLN A 54 24.76 10.07 -12.55
N PHE A 55 24.79 10.24 -13.87
CA PHE A 55 23.58 10.13 -14.69
C PHE A 55 23.04 8.70 -14.73
N LYS A 56 23.91 7.69 -14.70
CA LYS A 56 23.51 6.27 -14.64
C LYS A 56 22.80 5.94 -13.33
N VAL A 57 23.36 6.42 -12.21
CA VAL A 57 22.75 6.28 -10.89
C VAL A 57 21.43 7.04 -10.83
N TYR A 58 21.37 8.25 -11.39
CA TYR A 58 20.12 9.01 -11.47
C TYR A 58 19.03 8.23 -12.22
N LEU A 59 19.35 7.65 -13.38
CA LEU A 59 18.41 6.83 -14.16
C LEU A 59 17.93 5.60 -13.39
N GLN A 60 18.83 4.95 -12.65
CA GLN A 60 18.52 3.84 -11.76
C GLN A 60 17.56 4.26 -10.64
N MET A 61 17.82 5.40 -10.00
CA MET A 61 16.96 5.97 -8.95
C MET A 61 15.58 6.32 -9.49
N CYS A 62 15.47 6.88 -10.70
CA CYS A 62 14.19 7.17 -11.33
C CYS A 62 13.32 5.90 -11.47
N GLY A 63 13.91 4.78 -11.91
CA GLY A 63 13.21 3.50 -12.00
C GLY A 63 12.71 3.00 -10.64
N MET A 64 13.52 3.13 -9.59
CA MET A 64 13.15 2.72 -8.23
C MET A 64 12.05 3.61 -7.64
N VAL A 65 12.11 4.93 -7.85
CA VAL A 65 11.11 5.89 -7.33
C VAL A 65 9.76 5.71 -8.02
N VAL A 66 9.75 5.56 -9.34
CA VAL A 66 8.50 5.29 -10.08
C VAL A 66 7.94 3.93 -9.67
N GLY A 67 8.80 2.92 -9.56
CA GLY A 67 8.41 1.60 -9.10
C GLY A 67 7.79 1.56 -7.72
N SER A 68 8.39 2.27 -6.75
CA SER A 68 7.87 2.36 -5.39
C SER A 68 6.52 3.08 -5.35
N MET A 69 6.34 4.13 -6.15
CA MET A 69 5.09 4.87 -6.24
C MET A 69 3.96 4.01 -6.83
N ILE A 70 4.22 3.25 -7.89
CA ILE A 70 3.23 2.33 -8.49
C ILE A 70 2.76 1.29 -7.46
N GLU A 71 3.69 0.71 -6.71
CA GLU A 71 3.38 -0.35 -5.75
C GLU A 71 2.69 0.21 -4.50
N ALA A 72 3.06 1.42 -4.08
CA ALA A 72 2.39 2.16 -3.01
C ALA A 72 0.93 2.51 -3.39
N ASP A 73 0.71 3.08 -4.58
CA ASP A 73 -0.64 3.42 -5.06
C ASP A 73 -1.53 2.18 -5.19
N GLY A 74 -0.96 1.07 -5.67
CA GLY A 74 -1.65 -0.22 -5.75
C GLY A 74 -2.10 -0.73 -4.38
N ARG A 75 -1.22 -0.66 -3.36
CA ARG A 75 -1.54 -1.13 -2.01
C ARG A 75 -2.53 -0.21 -1.30
N LEU A 76 -2.43 1.10 -1.50
CA LEU A 76 -3.33 2.10 -0.93
C LEU A 76 -4.76 1.91 -1.46
N ARG A 77 -4.91 1.62 -2.75
CA ARG A 77 -6.21 1.34 -3.36
C ARG A 77 -6.83 0.04 -2.85
N GLN A 78 -6.04 -1.01 -2.65
CA GLN A 78 -6.51 -2.26 -2.06
C GLN A 78 -7.00 -2.05 -0.62
N TYR A 79 -6.27 -1.26 0.17
CA TYR A 79 -6.67 -0.91 1.53
C TYR A 79 -8.00 -0.14 1.55
N GLU A 80 -8.17 0.87 0.68
CA GLU A 80 -9.45 1.60 0.58
C GLU A 80 -10.64 0.68 0.27
N HIS A 81 -10.47 -0.29 -0.63
CA HIS A 81 -11.52 -1.24 -0.97
C HIS A 81 -11.91 -2.11 0.23
N GLN A 82 -10.93 -2.59 1.01
CA GLN A 82 -11.17 -3.40 2.20
C GLN A 82 -11.90 -2.59 3.28
N VAL A 83 -11.46 -1.35 3.55
CA VAL A 83 -12.08 -0.47 4.53
C VAL A 83 -13.53 -0.15 4.15
N ARG A 84 -13.81 0.09 2.86
CA ARG A 84 -15.19 0.32 2.39
C ARG A 84 -16.07 -0.91 2.60
N MET A 85 -15.55 -2.12 2.39
CA MET A 85 -16.31 -3.36 2.62
C MET A 85 -16.59 -3.58 4.10
N GLN A 86 -15.58 -3.41 4.97
CA GLN A 86 -15.75 -3.51 6.41
C GLN A 86 -16.77 -2.50 6.94
N ARG A 87 -16.73 -1.25 6.47
CA ARG A 87 -17.74 -0.24 6.83
C ARG A 87 -19.16 -0.57 6.38
N ARG A 88 -19.35 -1.41 5.36
CA ARG A 88 -20.68 -1.91 4.95
C ARG A 88 -21.15 -2.99 5.89
N LEU A 89 -20.31 -4.00 6.13
CA LEU A 89 -20.60 -5.11 7.04
C LEU A 89 -20.91 -4.64 8.46
N MET A 90 -20.16 -3.69 9.00
CA MET A 90 -20.40 -3.13 10.34
C MET A 90 -21.74 -2.38 10.42
N ARG A 91 -22.12 -1.69 9.34
CA ARG A 91 -23.43 -1.02 9.26
C ARG A 91 -24.59 -2.01 9.15
N GLU A 92 -24.40 -3.11 8.45
CA GLU A 92 -25.40 -4.18 8.35
C GLU A 92 -25.58 -4.91 9.69
N ARG A 93 -24.49 -5.23 10.39
CA ARG A 93 -24.55 -5.81 11.75
C ARG A 93 -25.27 -4.90 12.74
N ALA A 94 -24.93 -3.61 12.78
CA ALA A 94 -25.58 -2.67 13.68
C ALA A 94 -27.09 -2.47 13.39
N LYS A 95 -27.52 -2.66 12.13
CA LYS A 95 -28.96 -2.68 11.81
C LYS A 95 -29.62 -3.97 12.30
N TRP A 96 -28.96 -5.11 12.12
CA TRP A 96 -29.47 -6.40 12.58
C TRP A 96 -29.67 -6.44 14.10
N GLU A 97 -28.69 -5.96 14.87
CA GLU A 97 -28.78 -5.87 16.33
C GLU A 97 -29.98 -5.03 16.79
N ARG A 98 -30.26 -3.90 16.13
CA ARG A 98 -31.44 -3.07 16.43
C ARG A 98 -32.76 -3.77 16.12
N TYR A 99 -32.82 -4.53 15.02
CA TYR A 99 -34.02 -5.32 14.72
C TYR A 99 -34.24 -6.42 15.77
N GLU A 100 -33.18 -7.08 16.21
CA GLU A 100 -33.26 -8.11 17.26
C GLU A 100 -33.78 -7.54 18.59
N GLU A 101 -33.29 -6.36 19.00
CA GLU A 101 -33.79 -5.65 20.19
C GLU A 101 -35.26 -5.22 20.08
N GLU A 102 -35.69 -4.72 18.91
CA GLU A 102 -37.08 -4.32 18.67
C GLU A 102 -38.04 -5.53 18.65
N PHE A 103 -37.62 -6.66 18.08
CA PHE A 103 -38.42 -7.89 18.08
C PHE A 103 -38.56 -8.48 19.48
N ILE A 104 -37.46 -8.62 20.24
CA ILE A 104 -37.48 -9.17 21.60
C ILE A 104 -38.37 -8.31 22.52
N LYS A 105 -38.28 -6.98 22.39
CA LYS A 105 -39.09 -6.04 23.19
C LYS A 105 -40.56 -5.97 22.73
N GLY A 106 -40.84 -6.37 21.49
CA GLY A 106 -42.20 -6.48 20.94
C GLY A 106 -42.95 -7.72 21.39
N ASP A 107 -42.24 -8.84 21.61
CA ASP A 107 -42.79 -10.11 22.11
C ASP A 107 -43.10 -10.10 23.62
N GLU A 108 -42.60 -9.11 24.36
CA GLU A 108 -42.80 -8.95 25.81
C GLU A 108 -44.08 -8.15 26.19
N LYS A 109 -44.94 -7.81 25.21
CA LYS A 109 -46.23 -7.11 25.41
C LYS A 109 -47.43 -7.99 25.06
#